data_AF-A0A1G1B1N6-F1
#
_entry.id   AF-A0A1G1B1N6-F1
#
_cell.length_a   1.000
_cell.length_b   1.000
_cell.length_c   1.000
_cell.angle_alpha   90.00
_cell.angle_beta   90.00
_cell.angle_gamma   90.00
#
_symmetry.space_group_name_H-M   'P 1'
#
loop_
_entity.id
_entity.type
_entity.pdbx_description
1 polymer ?
#
loop_
_entity_poly.entity_id
_entity_poly.type
_entity_poly.pdbx_seq_one_letter_code
_entity_poly.pdbx_strand_id
1 'polypeptide(L)'
;MIAAFRLRGLKALGAIGLIFTTMLVYADEHAHKPSGQATEHTLKPGEKWETDEVVRLGMDNIRQAVSASQDDIIKGRLSTQDYQRIANVIDKNVAEIVKKCRLSQNADKAFHAVVLVDLMGGVEFMRTSQNVQAQRVGALGVLQTLHNYGKYFQHTGWSLDVIKSR
;
A
#
# COMPACT_ATOMS: atom_id res chain seq x y z
N MET A 1 4.96 52.05 31.74
CA MET A 1 4.36 52.91 30.71
C MET A 1 3.08 52.25 30.21
N ILE A 2 1.95 52.89 30.50
CA ILE A 2 0.59 52.50 30.11
C ILE A 2 0.29 53.13 28.75
N ALA A 3 -0.22 52.35 27.79
CA ALA A 3 -1.15 52.82 26.75
C ALA A 3 -1.56 51.61 25.88
N ALA A 4 -2.76 51.45 25.36
CA ALA A 4 -4.10 51.95 25.66
C ALA A 4 -4.99 51.18 24.67
N PHE A 5 -5.87 50.29 25.16
CA PHE A 5 -6.91 49.69 24.31
C PHE A 5 -7.97 50.78 24.07
N ARG A 6 -8.19 51.18 22.81
CA ARG A 6 -9.30 52.05 22.42
C ARG A 6 -10.23 51.32 21.46
N LEU A 7 -11.46 51.26 21.95
CA LEU A 7 -12.70 50.68 21.47
C LEU A 7 -13.27 51.39 20.23
N ARG A 8 -13.96 50.64 19.37
CA ARG A 8 -15.23 50.94 18.62
C ARG A 8 -15.18 50.16 17.29
N GLY A 9 -16.08 49.24 16.97
CA GLY A 9 -17.52 49.33 17.09
C GLY A 9 -18.08 50.07 15.88
N LEU A 10 -18.20 49.38 14.73
CA LEU A 10 -19.05 49.83 13.63
C LEU A 10 -19.61 48.62 12.89
N LYS A 11 -20.90 48.35 13.11
CA LYS A 11 -21.67 47.44 12.28
C LYS A 11 -22.01 48.18 10.99
N ALA A 12 -21.56 47.68 9.85
CA ALA A 12 -21.99 48.15 8.54
C ALA A 12 -22.69 46.99 7.82
N LEU A 13 -24.02 47.11 7.70
CA LEU A 13 -24.83 46.36 6.74
C LEU A 13 -24.34 46.76 5.33
N GLY A 14 -23.81 45.80 4.58
CA GLY A 14 -23.48 45.94 3.17
C GLY A 14 -24.10 44.79 2.39
N ALA A 15 -25.20 45.06 1.69
CA ALA A 15 -25.80 44.12 0.75
C ALA A 15 -24.88 43.94 -0.45
N ILE A 16 -24.28 42.76 -0.60
CA ILE A 16 -23.48 42.39 -1.77
C ILE A 16 -24.37 41.51 -2.65
N GLY A 17 -24.79 42.07 -3.79
CA GLY A 17 -25.40 41.31 -4.87
C GLY A 17 -24.36 40.39 -5.50
N LEU A 18 -24.52 39.08 -5.33
CA LEU A 18 -23.70 38.08 -6.01
C LEU A 18 -24.40 37.63 -7.29
N ILE A 19 -23.85 38.06 -8.42
CA ILE A 19 -24.22 37.54 -9.74
C ILE A 19 -23.61 36.15 -9.86
N PHE A 20 -24.42 35.10 -9.71
CA PHE A 20 -23.97 33.73 -9.99
C PHE A 20 -24.04 33.47 -11.49
N THR A 21 -22.91 33.64 -12.18
CA THR A 21 -22.64 33.01 -13.47
C THR A 21 -22.58 31.50 -13.23
N THR A 22 -23.52 30.75 -13.80
CA THR A 22 -23.53 29.29 -13.73
C THR A 22 -22.31 28.73 -14.49
N MET A 23 -21.45 28.02 -13.75
CA MET A 23 -20.33 27.26 -14.28
C MET A 23 -20.84 26.15 -15.20
N LEU A 24 -20.21 26.02 -16.37
CA LEU A 24 -20.37 24.88 -17.27
C LEU A 24 -19.69 23.69 -16.61
N VAL A 25 -20.47 22.77 -16.06
CA VAL A 25 -19.97 21.49 -15.52
C VAL A 25 -19.58 20.63 -16.73
N TYR A 26 -18.28 20.40 -16.90
CA TYR A 26 -17.80 19.28 -17.71
C TYR A 26 -18.03 18.02 -16.88
N ALA A 27 -19.07 17.26 -17.23
CA ALA A 27 -19.19 15.89 -16.76
C ALA A 27 -18.11 15.09 -17.51
N ASP A 28 -17.01 14.79 -16.82
CA ASP A 28 -16.11 13.74 -17.26
C ASP A 28 -16.84 12.42 -17.09
N GLU A 29 -17.49 11.98 -18.16
CA GLU A 29 -18.19 10.72 -18.22
C GLU A 29 -17.16 9.61 -18.44
N HIS A 30 -16.53 9.17 -17.34
CA HIS A 30 -15.85 7.87 -17.29
C HIS A 30 -16.90 6.75 -17.38
N ALA A 31 -17.49 6.61 -18.57
CA ALA A 31 -18.38 5.52 -18.92
C ALA A 31 -17.56 4.23 -19.04
N HIS A 32 -17.48 3.47 -17.95
CA HIS A 32 -17.10 2.07 -18.01
C HIS A 32 -18.16 1.32 -18.82
N LYS A 33 -17.85 1.01 -20.09
CA LYS A 33 -18.61 0.03 -20.87
C LYS A 33 -18.63 -1.29 -20.08
N PRO A 34 -19.81 -1.92 -19.87
CA PRO A 34 -19.87 -3.24 -19.25
C PRO A 34 -19.42 -4.27 -20.30
N SER A 35 -18.11 -4.51 -20.39
CA SER A 35 -17.57 -5.63 -21.14
C SER A 35 -17.85 -6.92 -20.38
N GLY A 36 -18.91 -7.62 -20.79
CA GLY A 36 -19.23 -8.98 -20.38
C GLY A 36 -19.66 -9.08 -18.92
N GLN A 37 -20.62 -9.96 -18.63
CA GLN A 37 -20.88 -10.38 -17.26
C GLN A 37 -19.67 -11.18 -16.77
N ALA A 38 -18.61 -10.48 -16.34
CA ALA A 38 -17.74 -11.02 -15.32
C ALA A 38 -18.67 -11.19 -14.11
N THR A 39 -19.10 -12.42 -13.85
CA THR A 39 -19.73 -12.75 -12.57
C THR A 39 -18.73 -12.30 -11.51
N GLU A 40 -19.03 -11.19 -10.82
CA GLU A 40 -18.21 -10.72 -9.72
C GLU A 40 -18.14 -11.86 -8.72
N HIS A 41 -17.02 -12.57 -8.73
CA HIS A 41 -16.80 -13.66 -7.78
C HIS A 41 -16.53 -13.00 -6.45
N THR A 42 -17.57 -12.93 -5.62
CA THR A 42 -17.49 -12.54 -4.21
C THR A 42 -17.06 -13.77 -3.43
N LEU A 43 -15.94 -13.66 -2.70
CA LEU A 43 -15.48 -14.74 -1.82
C LEU A 43 -16.53 -15.05 -0.76
N LYS A 44 -16.74 -16.35 -0.52
CA LYS A 44 -17.46 -16.80 0.68
C LYS A 44 -16.61 -16.55 1.92
N PRO A 45 -17.23 -16.46 3.12
CA PRO A 45 -16.46 -16.39 4.36
C PRO A 45 -15.45 -17.53 4.46
N GLY A 46 -14.16 -17.18 4.65
CA GLY A 46 -13.07 -18.14 4.76
C GLY A 46 -12.42 -18.56 3.43
N GLU A 47 -12.95 -18.16 2.28
CA GLU A 47 -12.25 -18.32 1.01
C GLU A 47 -11.12 -17.29 0.87
N LYS A 48 -10.09 -17.67 0.09
CA LYS A 48 -8.95 -16.83 -0.26
C LYS A 48 -8.94 -16.59 -1.76
N TRP A 49 -8.46 -15.43 -2.19
CA TRP A 49 -8.28 -15.09 -3.59
C TRP A 49 -7.28 -16.03 -4.25
N GLU A 50 -7.63 -16.57 -5.41
CA GLU A 50 -6.71 -17.35 -6.23
C GLU A 50 -5.52 -16.49 -6.68
N THR A 51 -4.36 -17.14 -6.80
CA THR A 51 -3.14 -16.53 -7.34
C THR A 51 -2.69 -17.28 -8.58
N ASP A 52 -1.97 -16.60 -9.45
CA ASP A 52 -1.22 -17.23 -10.53
C ASP A 52 0.23 -17.54 -10.11
N GLU A 53 0.97 -18.19 -11.00
CA GLU A 53 2.37 -18.56 -10.79
C GLU A 53 3.30 -17.35 -10.64
N VAL A 54 3.07 -16.26 -11.37
CA VAL A 54 3.89 -15.05 -11.33
C VAL A 54 3.79 -14.40 -9.95
N VAL A 55 2.57 -14.26 -9.43
CA VAL A 55 2.31 -13.74 -8.10
C VAL A 55 2.95 -14.63 -7.04
N ARG A 56 2.76 -15.96 -7.13
CA ARG A 56 3.36 -16.88 -6.15
C ARG A 56 4.89 -16.78 -6.14
N LEU A 57 5.53 -16.83 -7.30
CA LEU A 57 6.99 -16.75 -7.41
C LEU A 57 7.52 -15.41 -6.86
N GLY A 58 6.91 -14.29 -7.26
CA GLY A 58 7.35 -12.98 -6.79
C GLY A 58 7.16 -12.82 -5.27
N MET A 59 6.06 -13.31 -4.71
CA MET A 59 5.81 -13.27 -3.28
C MET A 59 6.73 -14.21 -2.50
N ASP A 60 7.12 -15.36 -3.04
CA ASP A 60 8.14 -16.23 -2.43
C ASP A 60 9.50 -15.56 -2.37
N ASN A 61 9.94 -14.92 -3.46
CA ASN A 61 11.21 -14.19 -3.48
C ASN A 61 11.22 -13.05 -2.45
N ILE A 62 10.12 -12.28 -2.38
CA ILE A 62 9.95 -11.22 -1.38
C ILE A 62 10.02 -11.80 0.04
N ARG A 63 9.24 -12.86 0.30
CA ARG A 63 9.23 -13.54 1.59
C ARG A 63 10.60 -14.02 1.98
N GLN A 64 11.33 -14.67 1.08
CA GLN A 64 12.68 -15.17 1.34
C GLN A 64 13.64 -14.04 1.71
N ALA A 65 13.61 -12.92 0.97
CA ALA A 65 14.47 -11.77 1.24
C ALA A 65 14.22 -11.16 2.63
N VAL A 66 12.95 -11.06 3.02
CA VAL A 66 12.55 -10.47 4.31
C VAL A 66 12.78 -11.46 5.46
N SER A 67 12.37 -12.72 5.31
CA SER A 67 12.52 -13.76 6.34
C SER A 67 13.98 -14.06 6.69
N ALA A 68 14.89 -13.94 5.73
CA ALA A 68 16.34 -14.08 5.98
C ALA A 68 16.89 -13.06 6.99
N SER A 69 16.25 -11.89 7.11
CA SER A 69 16.64 -10.82 8.04
C SER A 69 15.59 -10.52 9.10
N GLN A 70 14.57 -11.36 9.25
CA GLN A 70 13.39 -11.08 10.09
C GLN A 70 13.75 -10.83 11.55
N ASP A 71 14.65 -11.63 12.12
CA ASP A 71 15.09 -11.48 13.51
C ASP A 71 15.86 -10.17 13.73
N ASP A 72 16.64 -9.74 12.73
CA ASP A 72 17.38 -8.47 12.74
C ASP A 72 16.48 -7.26 12.52
N ILE A 73 15.45 -7.37 11.69
CA ILE A 73 14.39 -6.36 11.55
C ILE A 73 13.67 -6.18 12.90
N ILE A 74 13.25 -7.28 13.52
CA ILE A 74 12.53 -7.27 14.80
C ILE A 74 13.41 -6.71 15.91
N LYS A 75 14.71 -7.02 15.94
CA LYS A 75 15.65 -6.51 16.96
C LYS A 75 16.26 -5.14 16.62
N GLY A 76 15.99 -4.62 15.42
CA GLY A 76 16.53 -3.34 14.95
C GLY A 76 18.04 -3.34 14.75
N ARG A 77 18.59 -4.44 14.22
CA ARG A 77 20.04 -4.64 14.02
C ARG A 77 20.52 -4.35 12.60
N LEU A 78 19.61 -4.08 11.66
CA LEU A 78 19.96 -3.77 10.27
C LEU A 78 20.42 -2.32 10.09
N SER A 79 21.36 -2.13 9.15
CA SER A 79 21.79 -0.81 8.69
C SER A 79 20.86 -0.23 7.64
N THR A 80 21.01 1.07 7.33
CA THR A 80 20.34 1.72 6.19
C THR A 80 20.60 1.00 4.86
N GLN A 81 21.84 0.51 4.65
CA GLN A 81 22.19 -0.20 3.42
C GLN A 81 21.48 -1.56 3.31
N ASP A 82 21.27 -2.25 4.45
CA ASP A 82 20.54 -3.51 4.46
C ASP A 82 19.05 -3.30 4.13
N TYR A 83 18.41 -2.28 4.71
CA TYR A 83 17.03 -1.93 4.35
C TYR A 83 16.88 -1.58 2.87
N GLN A 84 17.81 -0.79 2.32
CA GLN A 84 17.81 -0.46 0.88
C GLN A 84 18.02 -1.70 0.01
N ARG A 85 18.86 -2.66 0.43
CA ARG A 85 19.05 -3.93 -0.31
C ARG A 85 17.76 -4.74 -0.35
N ILE A 86 17.07 -4.88 0.79
CA ILE A 86 15.79 -5.59 0.87
C ILE A 86 14.73 -4.87 0.01
N ALA A 87 14.61 -3.55 0.14
CA ALA A 87 13.71 -2.72 -0.67
C ALA A 87 13.87 -2.96 -2.17
N ASN A 88 15.12 -2.98 -2.66
CA ASN A 88 15.41 -3.22 -4.07
C ASN A 88 14.98 -4.62 -4.57
N VAL A 89 15.05 -5.65 -3.71
CA VAL A 89 14.57 -6.99 -4.06
C VAL A 89 13.04 -6.98 -4.16
N ILE A 90 12.37 -6.28 -3.27
CA ILE A 90 10.92 -6.16 -3.27
C ILE A 90 10.44 -5.43 -4.52
N ASP A 91 10.99 -4.25 -4.81
CA ASP A 91 10.61 -3.44 -5.98
C ASP A 91 10.74 -4.23 -7.29
N LYS A 92 11.84 -4.98 -7.46
CA LYS A 92 12.05 -5.80 -8.65
C LYS A 92 10.97 -6.88 -8.82
N ASN A 93 10.61 -7.57 -7.73
CA ASN A 93 9.58 -8.61 -7.81
C ASN A 93 8.19 -8.01 -8.01
N VAL A 94 7.88 -6.87 -7.37
CA VAL A 94 6.61 -6.16 -7.59
C VAL A 94 6.47 -5.72 -9.04
N ALA A 95 7.52 -5.13 -9.63
CA ALA A 95 7.50 -4.72 -11.02
C ALA A 95 7.21 -5.89 -11.98
N GLU A 96 7.80 -7.07 -11.72
CA GLU A 96 7.53 -8.28 -12.51
C GLU A 96 6.11 -8.82 -12.30
N ILE A 97 5.60 -8.80 -11.05
CA ILE A 97 4.22 -9.19 -10.75
C ILE A 97 3.23 -8.32 -11.51
N VAL A 98 3.31 -6.99 -11.34
CA VAL A 98 2.39 -6.03 -11.97
C VAL A 98 2.42 -6.17 -13.50
N LYS A 99 3.59 -6.43 -14.08
CA LYS A 99 3.76 -6.57 -15.53
C LYS A 99 3.18 -7.87 -16.11
N LYS A 100 3.23 -8.97 -15.36
CA LYS A 100 3.03 -10.32 -15.92
C LYS A 100 1.90 -11.13 -15.29
N CYS A 101 1.33 -10.69 -14.17
CA CYS A 101 0.25 -11.41 -13.53
C CYS A 101 -0.97 -11.55 -14.46
N ARG A 102 -1.75 -12.59 -14.20
CA ARG A 102 -2.97 -12.99 -14.90
C ARG A 102 -4.06 -13.33 -13.90
N LEU A 103 -4.16 -12.51 -12.86
CA LEU A 103 -5.22 -12.62 -11.86
C LEU A 103 -6.58 -12.30 -12.49
N SER A 104 -7.65 -12.87 -11.93
CA SER A 104 -9.00 -12.37 -12.23
C SER A 104 -9.13 -10.92 -11.77
N GLN A 105 -10.05 -10.16 -12.37
CA GLN A 105 -10.21 -8.74 -12.03
C GLN A 105 -10.44 -8.50 -10.54
N ASN A 106 -11.20 -9.37 -9.86
CA ASN A 106 -11.45 -9.22 -8.42
C ASN A 106 -10.23 -9.59 -7.57
N ALA A 107 -9.51 -10.66 -7.94
CA ALA A 107 -8.27 -11.03 -7.26
C ALA A 107 -7.19 -9.95 -7.44
N ASP A 108 -7.10 -9.33 -8.62
CA ASP A 108 -6.19 -8.23 -8.91
C ASP A 108 -6.51 -6.98 -8.09
N LYS A 109 -7.78 -6.55 -8.05
CA LYS A 109 -8.22 -5.44 -7.18
C LYS A 109 -7.87 -5.69 -5.72
N ALA A 110 -8.14 -6.91 -5.24
CA ALA A 110 -7.79 -7.31 -3.89
C ALA A 110 -6.27 -7.30 -3.67
N PHE A 111 -5.48 -7.79 -4.62
CA PHE A 111 -4.02 -7.81 -4.53
C PHE A 111 -3.45 -6.38 -4.47
N HIS A 112 -3.96 -5.47 -5.29
CA HIS A 112 -3.61 -4.06 -5.21
C HIS A 112 -3.90 -3.48 -3.82
N ALA A 113 -5.12 -3.69 -3.30
CA ALA A 113 -5.55 -3.10 -2.04
C ALA A 113 -4.88 -3.70 -0.79
N VAL A 114 -4.71 -5.02 -0.74
CA VAL A 114 -4.23 -5.76 0.44
C VAL A 114 -2.71 -5.90 0.46
N VAL A 115 -2.08 -5.91 -0.72
CA VAL A 115 -0.63 -6.19 -0.84
C VAL A 115 0.10 -4.96 -1.35
N LEU A 116 -0.20 -4.49 -2.56
CA LEU A 116 0.67 -3.53 -3.24
C LEU A 116 0.73 -2.17 -2.54
N VAL A 117 -0.39 -1.64 -2.05
CA VAL A 117 -0.42 -0.34 -1.35
C VAL A 117 0.50 -0.34 -0.13
N ASP A 118 0.29 -1.29 0.80
CA ASP A 118 1.06 -1.34 2.04
C ASP A 118 2.51 -1.79 1.81
N LEU A 119 2.72 -2.73 0.88
CA LEU A 119 4.07 -3.21 0.54
C LEU A 119 4.92 -2.07 -0.02
N MET A 120 4.39 -1.29 -0.97
CA MET A 120 5.14 -0.18 -1.58
C MET A 120 5.31 1.00 -0.64
N GLY A 121 4.33 1.25 0.23
CA GLY A 121 4.52 2.21 1.33
C GLY A 121 5.68 1.82 2.25
N GLY A 122 5.74 0.56 2.68
CA GLY A 122 6.84 0.05 3.51
C GLY A 122 8.21 0.13 2.81
N VAL A 123 8.26 -0.22 1.52
CA VAL A 123 9.48 -0.15 0.72
C VAL A 123 9.97 1.30 0.57
N GLU A 124 9.07 2.26 0.35
CA GLU A 124 9.45 3.66 0.27
C GLU A 124 10.08 4.14 1.58
N PHE A 125 9.48 3.83 2.73
CA PHE A 125 10.07 4.13 4.04
C PHE A 125 11.45 3.49 4.21
N MET A 126 11.62 2.23 3.83
CA MET A 126 12.91 1.52 3.88
C MET A 126 13.97 2.19 3.00
N ARG A 127 13.58 2.74 1.85
CA ARG A 127 14.50 3.25 0.84
C ARG A 127 14.94 4.69 1.08
N THR A 128 14.00 5.57 1.42
CA THR A 128 14.22 7.03 1.38
C THR A 128 14.30 7.71 2.74
N SER A 129 13.88 7.04 3.82
CA SER A 129 13.99 7.61 5.16
C SER A 129 15.45 7.84 5.56
N GLN A 130 15.74 9.02 6.12
CA GLN A 130 17.06 9.37 6.66
C GLN A 130 17.31 8.81 8.07
N ASN A 131 16.30 8.19 8.68
CA ASN A 131 16.35 7.63 10.03
C ASN A 131 16.16 6.11 9.98
N VAL A 132 17.14 5.36 10.49
CA VAL A 132 17.14 3.89 10.51
C VAL A 132 15.94 3.29 11.25
N GLN A 133 15.39 3.98 12.26
CA GLN A 133 14.18 3.52 12.95
C GLN A 133 12.94 3.68 12.07
N ALA A 134 12.85 4.72 11.25
CA ALA A 134 11.76 4.86 10.28
C ALA A 134 11.87 3.80 9.16
N GLN A 135 13.09 3.48 8.71
CA GLN A 135 13.32 2.38 7.78
C GLN A 135 12.87 1.03 8.37
N ARG A 136 13.16 0.80 9.66
CA ARG A 136 12.68 -0.38 10.39
C ARG A 136 11.16 -0.44 10.46
N VAL A 137 10.49 0.68 10.71
CA VAL A 137 9.01 0.74 10.67
C VAL A 137 8.49 0.31 9.30
N GLY A 138 9.13 0.77 8.21
CA GLY A 138 8.81 0.29 6.86
C GLY A 138 8.94 -1.23 6.71
N ALA A 139 10.05 -1.80 7.19
CA ALA A 139 10.28 -3.25 7.13
C ALA A 139 9.30 -4.08 7.99
N LEU A 140 8.89 -3.55 9.15
CA LEU A 140 7.82 -4.16 9.96
C LEU A 140 6.46 -4.10 9.25
N GLY A 141 6.18 -3.00 8.53
CA GLY A 141 5.02 -2.89 7.64
C GLY A 141 5.05 -3.96 6.55
N VAL A 142 6.20 -4.17 5.89
CA VAL A 142 6.38 -5.25 4.90
C VAL A 142 6.07 -6.63 5.51
N LEU A 143 6.58 -6.94 6.70
CA LEU A 143 6.28 -8.19 7.40
C LEU A 143 4.77 -8.37 7.63
N GLN A 144 4.08 -7.30 8.04
CA GLN A 144 2.62 -7.31 8.22
C GLN A 144 1.89 -7.55 6.89
N THR A 145 2.34 -6.94 5.80
CA THR A 145 1.76 -7.16 4.48
C THR A 145 1.93 -8.61 4.01
N LEU A 146 3.09 -9.22 4.25
CA LEU A 146 3.30 -10.63 3.93
C LEU A 146 2.39 -11.56 4.75
N HIS A 147 2.09 -11.17 5.99
CA HIS A 147 1.14 -11.90 6.83
C HIS A 147 -0.27 -11.79 6.25
N ASN A 148 -0.66 -10.59 5.82
CA ASN A 148 -1.94 -10.35 5.16
C ASN A 148 -2.06 -11.13 3.84
N TYR A 149 -0.99 -11.18 3.03
CA TYR A 149 -0.98 -12.00 1.81
C TYR A 149 -1.32 -13.47 2.13
N GLY A 150 -0.62 -14.07 3.09
CA GLY A 150 -0.90 -15.45 3.52
C GLY A 150 -2.32 -15.67 4.06
N LYS A 151 -2.94 -14.63 4.64
CA LYS A 151 -4.31 -14.67 5.16
C LYS A 151 -5.36 -14.62 4.04
N TYR A 152 -5.16 -13.80 3.01
CA TYR A 152 -6.19 -13.48 2.02
C TYR A 152 -5.99 -14.12 0.64
N PHE A 153 -4.81 -14.65 0.34
CA PHE A 153 -4.48 -15.22 -0.96
C PHE A 153 -4.10 -16.70 -0.85
N GLN A 154 -4.48 -17.47 -1.85
CA GLN A 154 -4.11 -18.87 -1.97
C GLN A 154 -2.64 -18.97 -2.35
N HIS A 155 -1.86 -19.61 -1.50
CA HIS A 155 -0.46 -19.95 -1.78
C HIS A 155 -0.11 -21.17 -0.94
N THR A 156 -0.07 -22.34 -1.58
CA THR A 156 0.23 -23.61 -0.90
C THR A 156 1.60 -23.57 -0.24
N GLY A 157 1.67 -23.91 1.05
CA GLY A 157 2.94 -23.93 1.80
C GLY A 157 3.41 -22.55 2.29
N TRP A 158 2.61 -21.50 2.13
CA TRP A 158 2.96 -20.19 2.65
C TRP A 158 3.05 -20.18 4.17
N SER A 159 4.21 -19.78 4.70
CA SER A 159 4.43 -19.49 6.12
C SER A 159 5.46 -18.38 6.28
N LEU A 160 5.23 -17.52 7.27
CA LEU A 160 6.16 -16.47 7.73
C LEU A 160 6.93 -16.87 8.99
N ASP A 161 6.78 -18.10 9.44
CA ASP A 161 7.63 -18.62 10.49
C ASP A 161 9.07 -18.58 9.98
N VAL A 162 9.98 -18.16 10.85
CA VAL A 162 11.42 -18.22 10.55
C VAL A 162 11.72 -19.66 10.17
N ILE A 163 12.04 -19.89 8.90
CA ILE A 163 12.65 -21.16 8.49
C ILE A 163 13.97 -21.19 9.23
N LYS A 164 13.98 -21.83 10.41
CA LYS A 164 15.23 -22.22 11.07
C LYS A 164 15.93 -23.10 10.04
N SER A 165 16.93 -22.55 9.35
CA SER A 165 17.81 -23.34 8.50
C SER A 165 18.29 -24.50 9.35
N ARG A 166 17.96 -25.72 8.92
CA ARG A 166 18.61 -26.93 9.44
C ARG A 166 20.12 -26.84 9.20
#